data_AF-A0A2I0HPH2-F1
#
_entry.id   AF-A0A2I0HPH2-F1
#
_cell.length_a   1.000
_cell.length_b   1.000
_cell.length_c   1.000
_cell.angle_alpha   90.00
_cell.angle_beta   90.00
_cell.angle_gamma   90.00
#
_symmetry.space_group_name_H-M   'P 1'
#
loop_
_entity.id
_entity.type
_entity.pdbx_description
1 polymer ?
#
loop_
_entity_poly.entity_id
_entity_poly.type
_entity_poly.pdbx_seq_one_letter_code
_entity_poly.pdbx_strand_id
1 'polypeptide(L)'
;MVNTQLNFSTAYHPQTDGQTEVVNRSLGNLLRGLVGEHVKSWDQKLSPAEFAHNHAVNRSTGFSPFQVDRFSAGDYHKLVARKIGPVEVVEKINSNAYRLKLFSHIHTADVFNAKYRIPYTGDNSDEKIRF
;
A
#
# COMPACT_ATOMS: atom_id res chain seq x y z
N MET A 1 4.69 17.45 -24.61
CA MET A 1 4.12 16.20 -25.15
C MET A 1 4.49 15.09 -24.18
N VAL A 2 3.52 14.39 -23.60
CA VAL A 2 3.80 13.34 -22.61
C VAL A 2 4.32 12.11 -23.35
N ASN A 3 5.45 11.54 -22.91
CA ASN A 3 6.14 10.41 -23.56
C ASN A 3 5.43 9.07 -23.27
N THR A 4 4.17 8.95 -23.68
CA THR A 4 3.34 7.76 -23.45
C THR A 4 3.53 6.75 -24.57
N GLN A 5 3.84 5.50 -24.22
CA GLN A 5 3.89 4.38 -25.17
C GLN A 5 2.51 3.71 -25.28
N LEU A 6 2.02 3.50 -26.50
CA LEU A 6 0.75 2.83 -26.76
C LEU A 6 0.96 1.33 -26.92
N ASN A 7 0.34 0.54 -26.04
CA ASN A 7 0.32 -0.92 -26.13
C ASN A 7 -1.05 -1.38 -26.61
N PHE A 8 -1.12 -1.88 -27.85
CA PHE A 8 -2.37 -2.36 -28.45
C PHE A 8 -2.62 -3.83 -28.10
N SER A 9 -3.88 -4.18 -27.82
CA SER A 9 -4.32 -5.56 -27.81
C SER A 9 -4.34 -6.13 -29.23
N THR A 10 -4.23 -7.46 -29.35
CA THR A 10 -4.37 -8.14 -30.63
C THR A 10 -5.83 -8.09 -31.11
N ALA A 11 -6.03 -7.94 -32.42
CA ALA A 11 -7.37 -7.88 -33.00
C ALA A 11 -8.18 -9.13 -32.65
N TYR A 12 -9.44 -8.94 -32.27
CA TYR A 12 -10.37 -10.01 -31.87
C TYR A 12 -9.93 -10.86 -30.67
N HIS A 13 -9.03 -10.34 -29.82
CA HIS A 13 -8.62 -11.02 -28.59
C HIS A 13 -9.03 -10.22 -27.33
N PRO A 14 -10.33 -10.23 -26.96
CA PRO A 14 -10.87 -9.52 -25.80
C PRO A 14 -10.13 -9.88 -24.48
N GLN A 15 -9.62 -11.11 -24.41
CA GLN A 15 -8.92 -11.64 -23.25
C GLN A 15 -7.62 -10.90 -22.90
N THR A 16 -6.98 -10.19 -23.86
CA THR A 16 -5.77 -9.38 -23.60
C THR A 16 -6.10 -8.21 -22.67
N ASP A 17 -7.32 -7.69 -22.69
CA ASP A 17 -7.79 -6.62 -21.81
C ASP A 17 -8.81 -7.13 -20.77
N GLY A 18 -8.67 -8.40 -20.37
CA GLY A 18 -9.65 -9.08 -19.53
C GLY A 18 -9.88 -8.42 -18.16
N GLN A 19 -8.91 -7.66 -17.63
CA GLN A 19 -9.10 -6.90 -16.39
C GLN A 19 -10.15 -5.80 -16.57
N THR A 20 -10.01 -4.99 -17.64
CA THR A 20 -10.96 -3.93 -17.98
C THR A 20 -12.34 -4.53 -18.27
N GLU A 21 -12.41 -5.68 -18.94
CA GLU A 21 -13.68 -6.36 -19.21
C GLU A 21 -14.43 -6.79 -17.95
N VAL A 22 -13.70 -7.33 -16.96
CA VAL A 22 -14.28 -7.74 -15.66
C VAL A 22 -14.77 -6.52 -14.88
N VAL A 23 -14.01 -5.43 -14.89
CA VAL A 23 -14.41 -4.15 -14.26
C VAL A 23 -15.66 -3.59 -14.94
N ASN A 24 -15.68 -3.53 -16.28
CA ASN A 24 -16.82 -3.05 -17.05
C ASN A 24 -18.10 -3.83 -16.77
N ARG A 25 -18.00 -5.17 -16.64
CA ARG A 25 -19.14 -6.02 -16.26
C ARG A 25 -19.67 -5.67 -14.87
N SER A 26 -18.76 -5.44 -13.92
CA SER A 26 -19.10 -5.14 -12.53
C SER A 26 -19.77 -3.77 -12.40
N LEU A 27 -19.22 -2.76 -13.07
CA LEU A 27 -19.81 -1.41 -13.17
C LEU A 27 -21.16 -1.43 -13.89
N GLY A 28 -21.29 -2.21 -14.96
CA GLY A 28 -22.56 -2.37 -15.67
C GLY A 28 -23.67 -2.95 -14.78
N ASN A 29 -23.35 -3.94 -13.93
CA ASN A 29 -24.31 -4.49 -12.97
C ASN A 29 -24.70 -3.48 -11.90
N LEU A 30 -23.73 -2.73 -11.37
CA LEU A 30 -23.97 -1.67 -10.39
C LEU A 30 -24.88 -0.58 -10.97
N LEU A 31 -24.58 -0.11 -12.18
CA LEU A 31 -25.38 0.90 -12.88
C LEU A 31 -26.81 0.41 -13.14
N ARG A 32 -27.01 -0.84 -13.55
CA ARG A 32 -28.37 -1.40 -13.71
C ARG A 32 -29.18 -1.33 -12.41
N GLY A 33 -28.54 -1.62 -11.27
CA GLY A 33 -29.18 -1.49 -9.95
C GLY A 33 -29.50 -0.04 -9.57
N LEU A 34 -28.60 0.90 -9.87
CA LEU A 34 -28.77 2.33 -9.53
C LEU A 34 -29.77 3.06 -10.43
N VAL A 35 -29.89 2.65 -11.69
CA VAL A 35 -30.75 3.25 -12.70
C VAL A 35 -32.20 2.76 -12.56
N GLY A 36 -32.39 1.48 -12.22
CA GLY A 36 -33.73 0.89 -12.08
C GLY A 36 -34.57 1.11 -13.34
N GLU A 37 -35.79 1.64 -13.18
CA GLU A 37 -36.70 1.94 -14.28
C GLU A 37 -36.38 3.27 -15.00
N HIS A 38 -35.54 4.12 -14.41
CA HIS A 38 -35.24 5.46 -14.92
C HIS A 38 -34.04 5.46 -15.89
N VAL A 39 -34.11 4.66 -16.96
CA VAL A 39 -33.00 4.45 -17.91
C VAL A 39 -32.39 5.75 -18.46
N LYS A 40 -33.19 6.81 -18.60
CA LYS A 40 -32.74 8.11 -19.10
C LYS A 40 -31.82 8.90 -18.14
N SER A 41 -31.73 8.53 -16.87
CA SER A 41 -30.90 9.22 -15.87
C SER A 41 -29.61 8.47 -15.53
N TRP A 42 -29.17 7.55 -16.40
CA TRP A 42 -27.96 6.75 -16.21
C TRP A 42 -26.69 7.60 -16.04
N ASP A 43 -26.61 8.73 -16.73
CA ASP A 43 -25.53 9.71 -16.67
C ASP A 43 -25.39 10.30 -15.27
N GLN A 44 -26.51 10.59 -14.61
CA GLN A 44 -26.54 11.07 -13.23
C GLN A 44 -26.10 10.01 -12.21
N LYS A 45 -26.12 8.72 -12.60
CA LYS A 45 -25.69 7.61 -11.75
C LYS A 45 -24.22 7.23 -11.95
N LEU A 46 -23.53 7.80 -12.93
CA LEU A 46 -22.12 7.51 -13.17
C LEU A 46 -21.22 7.88 -12.00
N SER A 47 -21.28 9.13 -11.52
CA SER A 47 -20.42 9.57 -10.42
C SER A 47 -20.65 8.79 -9.12
N PRO A 48 -21.91 8.51 -8.71
CA PRO A 48 -22.17 7.60 -7.59
C PRO A 48 -21.65 6.18 -7.81
N ALA A 49 -21.78 5.63 -9.02
CA ALA A 49 -21.30 4.28 -9.34
C ALA A 49 -19.77 4.18 -9.28
N GLU A 50 -19.07 5.17 -9.83
CA GLU A 50 -17.61 5.28 -9.77
C GLU A 50 -17.14 5.38 -8.31
N PHE A 51 -17.75 6.26 -7.53
CA PHE A 51 -17.42 6.42 -6.12
C PHE A 51 -17.62 5.10 -5.34
N ALA A 52 -18.77 4.45 -5.52
CA ALA A 52 -19.06 3.18 -4.87
C ALA A 52 -18.06 2.09 -5.28
N HIS A 53 -17.70 2.00 -6.56
CA HIS A 53 -16.71 1.03 -7.04
C HIS A 53 -15.31 1.28 -6.47
N ASN A 54 -14.83 2.53 -6.50
CA ASN A 54 -13.50 2.89 -6.02
C ASN A 54 -13.34 2.68 -4.50
N HIS A 55 -14.42 2.78 -3.73
CA HIS A 55 -14.42 2.57 -2.28
C HIS A 55 -14.84 1.16 -1.84
N ALA A 56 -15.40 0.33 -2.71
CA ALA A 56 -15.77 -1.03 -2.37
C ALA A 56 -14.53 -1.92 -2.15
N VAL A 57 -14.47 -2.58 -1.01
CA VAL A 57 -13.38 -3.53 -0.70
C VAL A 57 -13.53 -4.79 -1.55
N ASN A 58 -12.50 -5.11 -2.33
CA ASN A 58 -12.47 -6.36 -3.08
C ASN A 58 -12.13 -7.53 -2.15
N ARG A 59 -12.93 -8.61 -2.20
CA ARG A 59 -12.74 -9.78 -1.34
C ARG A 59 -11.41 -10.49 -1.53
N SER A 60 -10.86 -10.52 -2.74
CA SER A 60 -9.61 -11.24 -3.00
C SER A 60 -8.38 -10.47 -2.53
N THR A 61 -8.42 -9.14 -2.59
CA THR A 61 -7.29 -8.28 -2.19
C THR A 61 -7.42 -7.76 -0.76
N GLY A 62 -8.64 -7.69 -0.20
CA GLY A 62 -8.91 -7.07 1.09
C GLY A 62 -8.86 -5.54 1.08
N PHE A 63 -8.67 -4.92 -0.09
CA PHE A 63 -8.55 -3.47 -0.26
C PHE A 63 -9.49 -2.97 -1.35
N SER A 64 -9.90 -1.70 -1.26
CA SER A 64 -10.62 -1.02 -2.33
C SER A 64 -9.65 -0.53 -3.43
N PRO A 65 -10.11 -0.35 -4.68
CA PRO A 65 -9.27 0.21 -5.75
C PRO A 65 -8.60 1.54 -5.35
N PHE A 66 -9.34 2.44 -4.71
CA PHE A 66 -8.80 3.68 -4.16
C PHE A 66 -7.66 3.44 -3.16
N GLN A 67 -7.78 2.43 -2.30
CA GLN A 67 -6.74 2.12 -1.34
C GLN A 67 -5.48 1.56 -2.03
N VAL A 68 -5.65 0.72 -3.04
CA VAL A 68 -4.52 0.15 -3.79
C VAL A 68 -3.80 1.23 -4.59
N ASP A 69 -4.53 2.09 -5.29
CA ASP A 69 -3.95 3.20 -6.07
C ASP A 69 -3.25 4.21 -5.16
N ARG A 70 -3.91 4.60 -4.05
CA ARG A 70 -3.39 5.65 -3.17
C ARG A 70 -2.32 5.17 -2.19
N PHE A 71 -2.33 3.89 -1.83
CA PHE A 71 -1.47 3.30 -0.79
C PHE A 71 -0.80 1.99 -1.25
N SER A 72 -0.32 1.97 -2.50
CA SER A 72 0.30 0.81 -3.14
C SER A 72 1.35 0.09 -2.28
N ALA A 73 1.43 -1.24 -2.46
CA ALA A 73 2.21 -2.18 -1.66
C ALA A 73 3.66 -1.72 -1.47
N GLY A 74 3.94 -1.17 -0.28
CA GLY A 74 5.24 -0.62 0.12
C GLY A 74 5.11 0.55 1.08
N ASP A 75 4.04 1.34 0.95
CA ASP A 75 3.93 2.62 1.65
C ASP A 75 2.62 2.75 2.44
N TYR A 76 2.79 2.98 3.75
CA TYR A 76 1.80 3.46 4.73
C TYR A 76 1.00 2.42 5.53
N HIS A 77 1.66 1.87 6.55
CA HIS A 77 1.02 1.49 7.81
C HIS A 77 1.30 2.55 8.88
N LYS A 78 0.53 3.65 8.89
CA LYS A 78 0.70 4.76 9.86
C LYS A 78 0.62 4.33 11.33
N LEU A 79 0.09 3.12 11.60
CA LEU A 79 -0.20 2.62 12.94
C LEU A 79 0.49 1.29 13.30
N VAL A 80 1.33 0.72 12.43
CA VAL A 80 2.13 -0.46 12.81
C VAL A 80 3.48 0.02 13.35
N ALA A 81 3.81 -0.37 14.57
CA ALA A 81 5.13 -0.12 15.15
C ALA A 81 6.20 -0.79 14.26
N ARG A 82 6.92 0.02 13.46
CA ARG A 82 8.08 -0.45 12.71
C ARG A 82 9.20 -0.74 13.71
N LYS A 83 9.51 -2.01 13.91
CA LYS A 83 10.78 -2.41 14.52
C LYS A 83 11.82 -2.39 13.42
N ILE A 84 12.84 -1.56 13.57
CA ILE A 84 14.08 -1.69 12.80
C ILE A 84 14.80 -2.88 13.45
N GLY A 85 15.33 -3.80 12.63
CA GLY A 85 15.97 -5.05 13.10
C GLY A 85 17.13 -4.80 14.07
N PRO A 86 17.84 -5.86 14.50
CA PRO A 86 18.97 -5.69 15.41
C PRO A 86 20.02 -4.77 14.78
N VAL A 87 20.26 -3.65 15.45
CA VAL A 87 21.17 -2.58 15.08
C VAL A 87 22.24 -2.42 16.14
N GLU A 88 23.47 -2.22 15.69
CA GLU A 88 24.60 -2.03 16.59
C GLU A 88 24.56 -0.61 17.17
N VAL A 89 24.77 -0.50 18.49
CA VAL A 89 25.01 0.80 19.14
C VAL A 89 26.45 1.21 18.83
N VAL A 90 26.58 2.29 18.07
CA VAL A 90 27.88 2.87 17.72
C VAL A 90 28.44 3.66 18.90
N GLU A 91 27.59 4.46 19.54
CA GLU A 91 28.03 5.39 20.57
C GLU A 91 26.90 5.68 21.57
N LYS A 92 27.26 5.78 22.86
CA LYS A 92 26.37 6.33 23.89
C LYS A 92 26.64 7.82 24.04
N ILE A 93 25.72 8.65 23.55
CA ILE A 93 25.83 10.10 23.63
C ILE A 93 25.52 10.58 25.05
N ASN A 94 24.45 10.04 25.65
CA ASN A 94 24.11 10.26 27.06
C ASN A 94 23.26 9.09 27.60
N SER A 95 22.71 9.22 28.82
CA SER A 95 21.83 8.20 29.41
C SER A 95 20.55 7.94 28.60
N ASN A 96 20.09 8.93 27.84
CA ASN A 96 18.81 8.92 27.13
C ASN A 96 18.94 8.79 25.61
N ALA A 97 20.12 8.98 25.02
CA ALA A 97 20.32 9.04 23.58
C ALA A 97 21.57 8.26 23.14
N TYR A 98 21.43 7.51 22.05
CA TYR A 98 22.43 6.60 21.52
C TYR A 98 22.47 6.72 20.00
N ARG A 99 23.66 6.61 19.43
CA ARG A 99 23.86 6.52 17.99
C ARG A 99 23.84 5.06 17.56
N LEU A 100 23.05 4.74 16.54
CA LEU A 100 22.86 3.40 16.00
C LEU A 100 23.44 3.31 14.58
N LYS A 101 23.97 2.14 14.23
CA LYS A 101 24.42 1.86 12.87
C LYS A 101 23.21 1.49 12.02
N LEU A 102 22.66 2.47 11.31
CA LEU A 102 21.52 2.25 10.42
C LEU A 102 21.94 1.54 9.13
N PHE A 103 21.05 0.72 8.57
CA PHE A 103 21.26 0.12 7.25
C PHE A 103 21.30 1.20 6.17
N SER A 104 22.04 0.95 5.08
CA SER A 104 22.24 1.91 3.98
C SER A 104 20.96 2.40 3.29
N HIS A 105 19.85 1.68 3.44
CA HIS A 105 18.55 2.05 2.88
C HIS A 105 17.68 2.91 3.82
N ILE A 106 18.11 3.13 5.07
CA ILE A 106 17.38 3.95 6.05
C ILE A 106 17.99 5.36 6.07
N HIS A 107 17.22 6.34 5.61
CA HIS A 107 17.65 7.73 5.45
C HIS A 107 17.19 8.65 6.59
N THR A 108 17.13 8.14 7.83
CA THR A 108 16.74 8.92 9.02
C THR A 108 17.95 9.22 9.90
N ALA A 109 17.76 10.08 10.91
CA ALA A 109 18.79 10.36 11.91
C ALA A 109 19.23 9.07 12.62
N ASP A 110 20.53 8.92 12.83
CA ASP A 110 21.16 7.77 13.48
C ASP A 110 21.10 7.83 15.01
N VAL A 111 20.56 8.91 15.59
CA VAL A 111 20.45 9.11 17.04
C VAL A 111 19.03 8.79 17.52
N PHE A 112 18.93 7.84 18.45
CA PHE A 112 17.66 7.36 18.99
C PHE A 112 17.60 7.44 20.51
N ASN A 113 16.39 7.68 21.02
CA ASN A 113 16.14 7.70 22.45
C ASN A 113 16.10 6.26 23.03
N ALA A 114 16.69 6.10 24.21
CA ALA A 114 16.76 4.85 24.96
C ALA A 114 15.40 4.17 25.19
N LYS A 115 14.32 4.95 25.31
CA LYS A 115 12.94 4.49 25.53
C LYS A 115 12.39 3.64 24.38
N TYR A 116 12.89 3.82 23.17
CA TYR A 116 12.38 3.12 21.98
C TYR A 116 13.17 1.86 21.65
N ARG A 117 14.04 1.39 22.55
CA ARG A 117 14.80 0.15 22.38
C ARG A 117 14.08 -1.02 23.02
N ILE A 118 14.09 -2.15 22.32
CA ILE A 118 13.64 -3.44 22.85
C ILE A 118 14.89 -4.33 22.91
N PRO A 119 15.26 -4.89 24.07
CA PRO A 119 16.41 -5.79 24.16
C PRO A 119 16.23 -6.99 23.22
N TYR A 120 17.22 -7.25 22.37
CA TYR A 120 17.26 -8.42 21.52
C TYR A 120 17.91 -9.58 22.29
N THR A 121 17.11 -10.59 22.67
CA THR A 121 17.61 -11.84 23.23
C THR A 121 17.70 -12.87 22.11
N GLY A 122 18.90 -13.08 21.56
CA GLY A 122 19.15 -14.18 20.64
C GLY A 122 19.43 -15.47 21.41
N ASP A 123 18.82 -16.58 21.00
CA ASP A 123 19.24 -17.93 21.39
C ASP A 123 20.59 -18.26 20.73
N ASN A 124 21.68 -17.70 21.23
CA ASN A 124 22.98 -18.37 21.30
C ASN A 124 24.02 -17.49 21.98
N SER A 125 24.86 -18.16 22.77
CA SER A 125 26.03 -17.66 23.47
C SER A 125 26.99 -16.89 22.55
N ASP A 126 26.95 -15.56 22.60
CA ASP A 126 28.14 -14.72 22.46
C ASP A 126 27.80 -13.29 22.89
N GLU A 127 28.46 -12.83 23.95
CA GLU A 127 28.34 -11.49 24.53
C GLU A 127 28.85 -10.41 23.56
N LYS A 128 28.02 -10.07 22.58
CA LYS A 128 27.98 -8.72 22.02
C LYS A 128 26.55 -8.26 22.07
N ILE A 129 26.30 -7.26 22.92
CA ILE A 129 24.98 -6.65 23.07
C ILE A 129 24.58 -6.05 21.72
N ARG A 130 23.78 -6.80 20.97
CA ARG A 130 23.08 -6.37 19.76
C ARG A 130 21.69 -5.91 20.23
N PHE A 131 21.25 -4.73 19.82
CA PHE A 131 19.96 -4.15 20.23
C PHE A 131 18.99 -4.13 19.06
#